data_AF-A0A2T4AWL9-F1
#
_entry.id   AF-A0A2T4AWL9-F1
#
_cell.length_a   1.000
_cell.length_b   1.000
_cell.length_c   1.000
_cell.angle_alpha   90.00
_cell.angle_beta   90.00
_cell.angle_gamma   90.00
#
_symmetry.space_group_name_H-M   'P 1'
#
loop_
_entity.id
_entity.type
_entity.pdbx_description
1 polymer ?
#
loop_
_entity_poly.entity_id
_entity_poly.type
_entity_poly.pdbx_seq_one_letter_code
_entity_poly.pdbx_strand_id
1 'polypeptide(L)'
;MKAYMYDNLPGDQRLPHDSGRQVTAEDLASLGVLYHRFPETSDVDALAAERGYRNRDEIVVSPEKMGDVYEDKVKSFFHEHLHEDEEIRYIRGGQGYFDVRNKGDEWVRIQL
;
A
#
# COMPACT_ATOMS: atom_id res chain seq x y z
N MET A 1 -2.22 -1.93 -10.51
CA MET A 1 -1.60 -0.81 -9.78
C MET A 1 -1.64 0.43 -10.65
N LYS A 2 -2.00 1.56 -10.06
CA LYS A 2 -1.85 2.91 -10.63
C LYS A 2 -1.13 3.76 -9.58
N ALA A 3 -0.08 4.49 -9.95
CA ALA A 3 0.63 5.38 -9.03
C ALA A 3 0.77 6.79 -9.62
N TYR A 4 0.75 7.78 -8.74
CA TYR A 4 0.78 9.21 -9.10
C TYR A 4 1.20 10.06 -7.91
N MET A 5 1.69 11.27 -8.18
CA MET A 5 1.96 12.25 -7.12
C MET A 5 0.64 12.67 -6.48
N TYR A 6 0.61 12.74 -5.15
CA TYR A 6 -0.55 13.17 -4.38
C TYR A 6 -0.77 14.68 -4.53
N ASP A 7 -2.02 15.13 -4.62
CA ASP A 7 -2.35 16.55 -4.89
C ASP A 7 -2.20 17.48 -3.66
N ASN A 8 -2.11 16.93 -2.45
CA ASN A 8 -2.04 17.64 -1.17
C ASN A 8 -3.22 18.59 -0.90
N LEU A 9 -4.34 18.42 -1.60
CA LEU A 9 -5.54 19.21 -1.33
C LEU A 9 -6.17 18.75 -0.01
N PRO A 10 -6.71 19.68 0.80
CA PRO A 10 -7.44 19.30 2.00
C PRO A 10 -8.71 18.54 1.62
N GLY A 11 -9.05 17.49 2.37
CA GLY A 11 -10.24 16.70 2.11
C GLY A 11 -10.24 15.34 2.80
N ASP A 12 -11.18 14.51 2.39
CA ASP A 12 -11.24 13.12 2.83
C ASP A 12 -10.09 12.33 2.18
N GLN A 13 -9.15 11.87 3.01
CA GLN A 13 -7.94 11.17 2.55
C GLN A 13 -8.20 9.92 1.69
N ARG A 14 -9.43 9.38 1.75
CA ARG A 14 -9.89 8.20 0.99
C ARG A 14 -10.23 8.53 -0.46
N LEU A 15 -10.32 9.81 -0.83
CA LEU A 15 -10.53 10.22 -2.22
C LEU A 15 -9.26 9.99 -3.05
N PRO A 16 -9.31 10.00 -4.39
CA PRO A 16 -8.13 9.69 -5.20
C PRO A 16 -6.95 10.63 -4.99
N HIS A 17 -7.16 11.94 -4.83
CA HIS A 17 -6.09 12.94 -4.69
C HIS A 17 -5.03 12.86 -5.81
N ASP A 18 -5.49 12.65 -7.04
CA ASP A 18 -4.65 12.47 -8.22
C ASP A 18 -4.26 13.83 -8.82
N SER A 19 -2.98 14.19 -8.72
CA SER A 19 -2.45 15.43 -9.31
C SER A 19 -2.31 15.39 -10.84
N GLY A 20 -2.51 14.24 -11.47
CA GLY A 20 -2.26 13.99 -12.90
C GLY A 20 -0.80 13.71 -13.24
N ARG A 21 0.13 13.83 -12.28
CA ARG A 21 1.55 13.49 -12.46
C ARG A 21 1.75 12.00 -12.19
N GLN A 22 1.82 11.20 -13.25
CA GLN A 22 1.99 9.75 -13.14
C GLN A 22 3.35 9.36 -12.55
N VAL A 23 3.37 8.23 -11.84
CA VAL A 23 4.57 7.56 -11.34
C VAL A 23 4.58 6.13 -11.85
N THR A 24 5.72 5.70 -12.40
CA THR A 24 5.87 4.36 -13.00
C THR A 24 6.27 3.32 -11.94
N ALA A 25 6.20 2.04 -12.29
CA ALA A 25 6.69 0.97 -11.41
C ALA A 25 8.22 1.05 -11.25
N GLU A 26 8.93 1.50 -12.28
CA GLU A 26 10.38 1.73 -12.26
C GLU A 26 10.76 2.88 -11.33
N ASP A 27 9.98 3.97 -11.31
CA ASP A 27 10.17 5.06 -10.34
C ASP A 27 10.01 4.56 -8.91
N LEU A 28 8.95 3.77 -8.65
CA LEU A 28 8.72 3.15 -7.33
C LEU A 28 9.86 2.20 -6.93
N ALA A 29 10.36 1.39 -7.87
CA ALA A 29 11.50 0.51 -7.62
C ALA A 29 12.76 1.29 -7.22
N SER A 30 12.96 2.50 -7.78
CA SER A 30 14.07 3.38 -7.39
C SER A 30 13.97 3.94 -5.95
N LEU A 31 12.77 3.82 -5.34
CA LEU A 31 12.49 4.13 -3.93
C LEU A 31 12.54 2.88 -3.03
N GLY A 32 12.77 1.69 -3.60
CA GLY A 32 12.70 0.41 -2.87
C GLY A 32 11.29 -0.19 -2.77
N VAL A 33 10.30 0.40 -3.44
CA VAL A 33 8.93 -0.12 -3.48
C VAL A 33 8.79 -1.10 -4.65
N LEU A 34 8.65 -2.38 -4.35
CA LEU A 34 8.54 -3.46 -5.34
C LEU A 34 7.08 -3.83 -5.58
N TYR A 35 6.70 -3.98 -6.85
CA TYR A 35 5.35 -4.38 -7.26
C TYR A 35 5.38 -5.67 -8.06
N HIS A 36 4.50 -6.59 -7.71
CA HIS A 36 4.25 -7.82 -8.46
C HIS A 36 2.76 -7.96 -8.74
N ARG A 37 2.41 -8.40 -9.95
CA ARG A 37 1.04 -8.79 -10.29
C ARG A 37 0.94 -10.31 -10.27
N PHE A 38 0.43 -10.85 -9.17
CA PHE A 38 0.26 -12.28 -8.98
C PHE A 38 -1.22 -12.67 -9.01
N PRO A 39 -1.67 -13.42 -10.04
CA PRO A 39 -3.06 -13.88 -10.12
C PRO A 39 -3.38 -14.92 -9.05
N GLU A 40 -2.40 -15.73 -8.64
CA GLU A 40 -2.62 -16.86 -7.73
C GLU A 40 -1.78 -16.71 -6.45
N THR A 41 -2.27 -17.33 -5.38
CA THR A 41 -1.54 -17.33 -4.09
C THR A 41 -0.24 -18.13 -4.17
N SER A 42 -0.15 -19.13 -5.05
CA SER A 42 1.07 -19.91 -5.25
C SER A 42 2.25 -19.08 -5.75
N ASP A 43 1.99 -18.00 -6.48
CA ASP A 43 3.05 -17.08 -6.94
C ASP A 43 3.62 -16.27 -5.77
N VAL A 44 2.77 -15.90 -4.80
CA VAL A 44 3.19 -15.27 -3.54
C VAL A 44 4.03 -16.23 -2.72
N ASP A 45 3.63 -17.51 -2.67
CA ASP A 45 4.36 -18.55 -1.93
C ASP A 45 5.76 -18.78 -2.54
N ALA A 46 5.90 -18.74 -3.86
CA ALA A 46 7.19 -18.81 -4.54
C ALA A 46 8.09 -17.62 -4.18
N LEU A 47 7.55 -16.39 -4.21
CA LEU A 47 8.29 -15.19 -3.80
C LEU A 47 8.69 -15.25 -2.32
N ALA A 48 7.79 -15.73 -1.45
CA ALA A 48 8.07 -15.90 -0.03
C ALA A 48 9.21 -16.90 0.22
N ALA A 49 9.23 -18.01 -0.51
CA ALA A 49 10.32 -18.99 -0.43
C ALA A 49 11.65 -18.40 -0.92
N GLU A 50 11.65 -17.65 -2.02
CA GLU A 50 12.84 -17.00 -2.59
C GLU A 50 13.42 -15.95 -1.64
N ARG A 51 12.56 -15.09 -1.07
CA ARG A 51 12.98 -13.98 -0.18
C ARG A 51 13.06 -14.36 1.30
N GLY A 52 12.74 -15.60 1.64
CA GLY A 52 12.81 -16.11 3.01
C GLY A 52 11.74 -15.56 3.96
N TYR A 53 10.58 -15.15 3.44
CA TYR A 53 9.46 -14.68 4.26
C TYR A 53 8.80 -15.86 4.98
N ARG A 54 8.87 -15.87 6.32
CA ARG A 54 8.45 -17.02 7.14
C ARG A 54 7.04 -16.91 7.69
N ASN A 55 6.54 -15.69 7.84
CA ASN A 55 5.29 -15.41 8.52
C ASN A 55 4.29 -14.76 7.56
N ARG A 56 3.02 -15.15 7.69
CA ARG A 56 1.91 -14.60 6.93
C ARG A 56 0.63 -14.73 7.75
N ASP A 57 -0.21 -13.71 7.65
CA ASP A 57 -1.59 -13.73 8.11
C ASP A 57 -2.52 -13.15 7.04
N GLU A 58 -3.81 -13.12 7.35
CA GLU A 58 -4.83 -12.50 6.52
C GLU A 58 -5.70 -11.58 7.35
N ILE A 59 -5.95 -10.38 6.82
CA ILE A 59 -6.83 -9.40 7.45
C ILE A 59 -7.89 -8.94 6.45
N VAL A 60 -9.10 -8.70 6.95
CA VAL A 60 -10.18 -8.05 6.20
C VAL A 60 -10.49 -6.73 6.88
N VAL A 61 -10.15 -5.63 6.21
CA VAL A 61 -10.36 -4.27 6.73
C VAL A 61 -11.73 -3.78 6.30
N SER A 62 -12.74 -3.96 7.17
CA SER A 62 -14.09 -3.41 6.96
C SER A 62 -14.78 -3.13 8.30
N PRO A 63 -15.75 -2.20 8.34
CA PRO A 63 -16.54 -1.95 9.55
C PRO A 63 -17.21 -3.22 10.08
N GLU A 64 -17.72 -4.08 9.18
CA GLU A 64 -18.38 -5.33 9.57
C GLU A 64 -17.41 -6.32 10.25
N LYS A 65 -16.18 -6.46 9.73
CA LYS A 65 -15.21 -7.44 10.24
C LYS A 65 -14.42 -6.95 11.45
N MET A 66 -14.25 -5.64 11.58
CA MET A 66 -13.46 -5.03 12.66
C MET A 66 -14.32 -4.44 13.79
N GLY A 67 -15.60 -4.15 13.55
CA GLY A 67 -16.48 -3.54 14.55
C GLY A 67 -15.92 -2.21 15.05
N ASP A 68 -16.01 -1.98 16.37
CA ASP A 68 -15.67 -0.70 17.00
C ASP A 68 -14.21 -0.26 16.79
N VAL A 69 -13.28 -1.21 16.59
CA VAL A 69 -11.85 -0.87 16.40
C VAL A 69 -11.51 -0.40 14.99
N TYR A 70 -12.45 -0.49 14.05
CA TYR A 70 -12.23 -0.12 12.65
C TYR A 70 -11.72 1.32 12.49
N GLU A 71 -12.41 2.28 13.11
CA GLU A 71 -12.11 3.71 12.95
C GLU A 71 -10.73 4.08 13.49
N ASP A 72 -10.37 3.55 14.66
CA ASP A 72 -9.05 3.80 15.25
C ASP A 72 -7.94 3.10 14.47
N LYS A 73 -8.20 1.90 13.94
CA LYS A 73 -7.22 1.18 13.14
C LYS A 73 -6.94 1.89 11.82
N VAL A 74 -7.96 2.35 11.10
CA VAL A 74 -7.80 3.11 9.85
C VAL A 74 -7.03 4.41 10.07
N LYS A 75 -7.27 5.12 11.18
CA LYS A 75 -6.48 6.31 11.54
C LYS A 75 -5.01 5.96 11.78
N SER A 76 -4.74 4.86 12.49
CA SER A 76 -3.36 4.42 12.75
C SER A 76 -2.61 4.05 11.47
N PHE A 77 -3.28 3.41 10.52
CA PHE A 77 -2.69 3.07 9.21
C PHE A 77 -2.37 4.31 8.37
N PHE A 78 -3.18 5.36 8.48
CA PHE A 78 -3.00 6.56 7.67
C PHE A 78 -1.99 7.55 8.26
N HIS A 79 -1.70 7.49 9.56
CA HIS A 79 -0.66 8.31 10.15
C HIS A 79 0.69 7.95 9.53
N GLU A 80 1.51 8.92 9.12
CA GLU A 80 2.84 8.64 8.56
C GLU A 80 3.70 7.86 9.58
N HIS A 81 4.24 6.72 9.16
CA HIS A 81 5.06 5.85 10.00
C HIS A 81 6.06 5.03 9.18
N LEU A 82 6.98 4.34 9.87
CA LEU A 82 7.93 3.40 9.27
C LEU A 82 7.97 2.10 10.06
N HIS A 83 8.50 1.07 9.43
CA HIS A 83 8.81 -0.22 10.06
C HIS A 83 10.30 -0.53 9.90
N GLU A 84 10.90 -1.18 10.90
CA GLU A 84 12.29 -1.65 10.81
C GLU A 84 12.43 -2.77 9.76
N ASP A 85 11.34 -3.50 9.51
CA ASP A 85 11.23 -4.58 8.54
C ASP A 85 10.40 -4.17 7.31
N GLU A 86 10.45 -4.97 6.24
CA GLU A 86 9.63 -4.77 5.04
C GLU A 86 8.12 -4.89 5.35
N GLU A 87 7.33 -3.92 4.87
CA GLU A 87 5.88 -4.04 4.80
C GLU A 87 5.48 -4.69 3.47
N ILE A 88 4.96 -5.92 3.54
CA ILE A 88 4.54 -6.70 2.37
C ILE A 88 3.04 -6.95 2.43
N ARG A 89 2.31 -6.66 1.34
CA ARG A 89 0.85 -6.80 1.25
C ARG A 89 0.44 -7.41 -0.09
N TYR A 90 -0.40 -8.44 -0.05
CA TYR A 90 -1.02 -9.03 -1.22
C TYR A 90 -2.54 -8.84 -1.15
N ILE A 91 -3.09 -8.09 -2.10
CA ILE A 91 -4.52 -7.72 -2.09
C ILE A 91 -5.34 -8.85 -2.69
N ARG A 92 -6.15 -9.52 -1.85
CA ARG A 92 -7.04 -10.62 -2.26
C ARG A 92 -8.45 -10.17 -2.65
N GLY A 93 -8.84 -8.96 -2.25
CA GLY A 93 -10.15 -8.39 -2.52
C GLY A 93 -10.27 -6.96 -1.99
N GLY A 94 -11.19 -6.18 -2.57
CA GLY A 94 -11.29 -4.75 -2.30
C GLY A 94 -10.19 -3.95 -3.00
N GLN A 95 -9.92 -2.75 -2.50
CA GLN A 95 -8.90 -1.84 -3.01
C GLN A 95 -8.43 -0.91 -1.89
N GLY A 96 -7.25 -0.31 -2.05
CA GLY A 96 -6.71 0.65 -1.09
C GLY A 96 -5.64 1.55 -1.67
N TYR A 97 -5.15 2.47 -0.83
CA TYR A 97 -4.03 3.33 -1.14
C TYR A 97 -2.88 3.07 -0.18
N PHE A 98 -1.66 3.02 -0.73
CA PHE A 98 -0.42 3.14 0.02
C PHE A 98 0.26 4.42 -0.43
N ASP A 99 0.53 5.31 0.52
CA ASP A 99 1.20 6.57 0.26
C ASP A 99 2.64 6.49 0.78
N VAL A 100 3.61 6.85 -0.05
CA VAL A 100 5.04 6.79 0.28
C VAL A 100 5.73 8.11 -0.07
N ARG A 101 6.84 8.43 0.59
CA ARG A 101 7.67 9.58 0.25
C ARG A 101 8.64 9.25 -0.89
N ASN A 102 8.74 10.14 -1.87
CA ASN A 102 9.83 10.09 -2.85
C ASN A 102 11.12 10.73 -2.29
N LYS A 103 12.20 10.76 -3.09
CA LYS A 103 13.49 11.38 -2.69
C LYS A 103 13.42 12.90 -2.45
N GLY A 104 12.39 13.57 -2.96
CA GLY A 104 12.12 14.99 -2.75
C GLY A 104 11.18 15.27 -1.59
N ASP A 105 10.87 14.27 -0.75
CA ASP A 105 9.92 14.36 0.35
C ASP A 105 8.49 14.72 -0.10
N GLU A 106 8.11 14.38 -1.33
CA GLU A 106 6.74 14.51 -1.83
C GLU A 106 5.99 13.17 -1.69
N TRP A 107 4.68 13.24 -1.42
CA TRP A 107 3.81 12.08 -1.38
C TRP A 107 3.52 11.50 -2.77
N VAL A 108 3.72 10.18 -2.90
CA VAL A 108 3.30 9.35 -4.03
C VAL A 108 2.20 8.41 -3.55
N ARG A 109 1.05 8.43 -4.21
CA ARG A 109 -0.08 7.54 -3.94
C ARG A 109 -0.08 6.35 -4.87
N ILE A 110 -0.21 5.16 -4.30
CA ILE A 110 -0.24 3.88 -5.00
C ILE A 110 -1.62 3.25 -4.78
N GLN A 111 -2.42 3.14 -5.83
CA GLN A 111 -3.69 2.43 -5.83
C GLN A 111 -3.47 0.94 -6.14
N LEU A 112 -3.85 0.08 -5.20
CA LEU A 112 -3.76 -1.39 -5.30
C LEU A 112 -5.14 -2.04 -5.29
#